data_AF-A0A8B2YY35-F1
#
_entry.id   AF-A0A8B2YY35-F1
#
_cell.length_a   1.000
_cell.length_b   1.000
_cell.length_c   1.000
_cell.angle_alpha   90.00
_cell.angle_beta   90.00
_cell.angle_gamma   90.00
#
_symmetry.space_group_name_H-M   'P 1'
#
loop_
_entity.id
_entity.type
_entity.pdbx_description
1 polymer ?
#
loop_
_entity_poly.entity_id
_entity_poly.type
_entity_poly.pdbx_seq_one_letter_code
_entity_poly.pdbx_strand_id
1 'polypeptide(L)'
;FEKIRDVEIAPHRTTHRLARDLFLFACYTGVAYSDAVTVTRENLYTGEDGKLWLKYRRKKNELRASVKLLPEAVALIEKYHDDSRDTLFPMIHYPSMRNHMKALAVLAGIKENLCYHVGRHSFASLVTLEAGVPIETISSMLGHSNIQTTQVYARVTPKKLFEDMDRL
;
A
#
# COMPACT_ATOMS: atom_id res chain seq x y z
N PHE A 1 8.41 5.05 3.42
CA PHE A 1 7.72 5.42 2.16
C PHE A 1 7.51 6.92 2.03
N GLU A 2 7.60 7.70 3.11
CA GLU A 2 7.45 9.18 3.11
C GLU A 2 8.36 9.87 2.10
N LYS A 3 9.66 9.53 2.08
CA LYS A 3 10.59 10.05 1.06
C LYS A 3 10.11 9.87 -0.38
N ILE A 4 9.35 8.81 -0.67
CA ILE A 4 8.76 8.55 -2.00
C ILE A 4 7.47 9.34 -2.20
N ARG A 5 6.64 9.48 -1.16
CA ARG A 5 5.43 10.32 -1.17
C ARG A 5 5.78 11.76 -1.54
N ASP A 6 6.84 12.26 -0.94
CA ASP A 6 7.21 13.68 -0.95
C ASP A 6 8.17 14.03 -2.11
N VAL A 7 8.49 13.07 -3.00
CA VAL A 7 9.28 13.37 -4.21
C VAL A 7 8.50 14.31 -5.12
N GLU A 8 9.15 15.42 -5.47
CA GLU A 8 8.69 16.31 -6.52
C GLU A 8 8.91 15.69 -7.90
N ILE A 9 7.81 15.53 -8.65
CA ILE A 9 7.83 14.99 -10.01
C ILE A 9 7.15 16.01 -10.91
N ALA A 10 7.89 16.45 -11.93
CA ALA A 10 7.41 17.42 -12.90
C ALA A 10 6.03 17.00 -13.48
N PRO A 11 5.06 17.93 -13.64
CA PRO A 11 3.69 17.60 -14.02
C PRO A 11 3.56 16.76 -15.31
N HIS A 12 4.43 17.03 -16.29
CA HIS A 12 4.45 16.32 -17.57
C HIS A 12 4.93 14.86 -17.47
N ARG A 13 5.58 14.44 -16.37
CA ARG A 13 6.04 13.05 -16.16
C ARG A 13 4.93 12.17 -15.57
N THR A 14 3.83 12.05 -16.30
CA THR A 14 2.60 11.36 -15.85
C THR A 14 2.84 9.91 -15.42
N THR A 15 3.68 9.16 -16.12
CA THR A 15 4.00 7.76 -15.79
C THR A 15 4.84 7.59 -14.52
N HIS A 16 5.70 8.56 -14.20
CA HIS A 16 6.46 8.55 -12.93
C HIS A 16 5.55 8.85 -11.75
N ARG A 17 4.61 9.79 -11.92
CA ARG A 17 3.58 10.10 -10.92
C ARG A 17 2.69 8.88 -10.67
N LEU A 18 2.26 8.20 -11.74
CA LEU A 18 1.50 6.96 -11.64
C LEU A 18 2.28 5.85 -10.92
N ALA A 19 3.56 5.67 -11.24
CA ALA A 19 4.39 4.66 -10.56
C ALA A 19 4.54 4.96 -9.05
N ARG A 20 4.78 6.22 -8.68
CA ARG A 20 4.82 6.67 -7.28
C ARG A 20 3.50 6.39 -6.58
N ASP A 21 2.39 6.77 -7.20
CA ASP A 21 1.07 6.68 -6.60
C ASP A 21 0.61 5.23 -6.46
N LEU A 22 0.91 4.36 -7.43
CA LEU A 22 0.70 2.91 -7.31
C LEU A 22 1.59 2.29 -6.23
N PHE A 23 2.82 2.77 -6.05
CA PHE A 23 3.67 2.35 -4.92
C PHE A 23 3.05 2.76 -3.57
N LEU A 24 2.54 3.99 -3.45
CA LEU A 24 1.84 4.46 -2.25
C LEU A 24 0.55 3.65 -2.00
N PHE A 25 -0.22 3.36 -3.05
CA PHE A 25 -1.38 2.49 -2.96
C PHE A 25 -0.98 1.11 -2.38
N ALA A 26 0.15 0.54 -2.81
CA ALA A 26 0.69 -0.68 -2.22
C ALA A 26 1.06 -0.51 -0.74
N CYS A 27 1.59 0.64 -0.32
CA CYS A 27 1.87 0.95 1.08
C CYS A 27 0.60 1.05 1.92
N TYR A 28 -0.52 1.51 1.36
CA TYR A 28 -1.79 1.69 2.09
C TYR A 28 -2.73 0.50 2.05
N THR A 29 -2.51 -0.44 1.13
CA THR A 29 -3.45 -1.56 0.90
C THR A 29 -2.78 -2.94 0.88
N GLY A 30 -1.46 -2.97 0.77
CA GLY A 30 -0.72 -4.21 0.57
C GLY A 30 -1.01 -4.90 -0.77
N VAL A 31 -1.80 -4.32 -1.69
CA VAL A 31 -2.20 -4.99 -2.94
C VAL A 31 -0.97 -5.24 -3.84
N ALA A 32 -0.88 -6.44 -4.43
CA ALA A 32 0.25 -6.77 -5.29
C ALA A 32 0.13 -6.01 -6.61
N TYR A 33 1.25 -5.71 -7.26
CA TYR A 33 1.27 -5.00 -8.54
C TYR A 33 0.35 -5.65 -9.58
N SER A 34 0.42 -6.99 -9.70
CA SER A 34 -0.38 -7.76 -10.67
C SER A 34 -1.88 -7.60 -10.47
N ASP A 35 -2.30 -7.38 -9.23
CA ASP A 35 -3.70 -7.21 -8.84
C ASP A 35 -4.10 -5.72 -8.96
N ALA A 36 -3.24 -4.80 -8.51
CA ALA A 36 -3.47 -3.35 -8.53
C ALA A 36 -3.75 -2.80 -9.94
N VAL A 37 -3.11 -3.38 -10.96
CA VAL A 37 -3.31 -2.97 -12.36
C VAL A 37 -4.54 -3.62 -13.02
N THR A 38 -5.30 -4.44 -12.29
CA THR A 38 -6.49 -5.13 -12.84
C THR A 38 -7.74 -5.05 -11.99
N VAL A 39 -7.64 -4.61 -10.74
CA VAL A 39 -8.83 -4.36 -9.93
C VAL A 39 -9.67 -3.26 -10.57
N THR A 40 -10.98 -3.45 -10.53
CA THR A 40 -12.00 -2.59 -11.12
C THR A 40 -12.90 -1.98 -10.06
N ARG A 41 -13.82 -1.10 -10.49
CA ARG A 41 -14.84 -0.51 -9.61
C ARG A 41 -15.75 -1.56 -8.98
N GLU A 42 -16.01 -2.67 -9.65
CA GLU A 42 -16.78 -3.80 -9.11
C GLU A 42 -16.09 -4.52 -7.95
N ASN A 43 -14.79 -4.26 -7.75
CA ASN A 43 -14.06 -4.74 -6.59
C ASN A 43 -14.24 -3.82 -5.36
N LEU A 44 -14.92 -2.68 -5.48
CA LEU A 44 -15.19 -1.77 -4.36
C LEU A 44 -16.54 -2.09 -3.71
N TYR A 45 -16.53 -2.19 -2.38
CA TYR A 45 -17.71 -2.53 -1.58
C TYR A 45 -17.82 -1.63 -0.37
N THR A 46 -18.97 -1.01 -0.18
CA THR A 46 -19.30 -0.31 1.06
C THR A 46 -19.82 -1.33 2.07
N GLY A 47 -19.15 -1.45 3.21
CA GLY A 47 -19.59 -2.27 4.32
C GLY A 47 -20.79 -1.67 5.04
N GLU A 48 -21.43 -2.45 5.91
CA GLU A 48 -22.54 -1.97 6.75
C GLU A 48 -22.13 -0.83 7.69
N ASP A 49 -20.84 -0.72 8.01
CA ASP A 49 -20.21 0.36 8.77
C ASP A 49 -19.95 1.64 7.93
N GLY A 50 -20.39 1.66 6.67
CA GLY A 50 -20.17 2.75 5.72
C GLY A 50 -18.72 2.86 5.23
N LYS A 51 -17.84 1.90 5.55
CA LYS A 51 -16.43 1.94 5.14
C LYS A 51 -16.25 1.25 3.80
N LEU A 52 -15.31 1.76 2.99
CA LEU A 52 -15.00 1.20 1.69
C LEU A 52 -13.97 0.07 1.79
N TRP A 53 -14.22 -1.01 1.07
CA TRP A 53 -13.38 -2.20 1.01
C TRP A 53 -13.04 -2.53 -0.43
N LEU A 54 -11.83 -3.00 -0.66
CA LEU A 54 -11.42 -3.61 -1.92
C LEU A 54 -11.44 -5.13 -1.76
N LYS A 55 -12.29 -5.82 -2.53
CA LYS A 55 -12.45 -7.27 -2.53
C LYS A 55 -12.20 -7.83 -3.93
N TYR A 56 -11.25 -8.74 -4.06
CA TYR A 56 -10.81 -9.28 -5.36
C TYR A 56 -10.28 -10.71 -5.24
N ARG A 57 -10.14 -11.41 -6.36
CA ARG A 57 -9.37 -12.67 -6.44
C ARG A 57 -7.95 -12.36 -6.88
N ARG A 58 -6.98 -12.92 -6.17
CA ARG A 58 -5.56 -12.69 -6.44
C ARG A 58 -5.13 -13.44 -7.70
N LYS A 59 -4.47 -12.76 -8.63
CA LYS A 59 -3.98 -13.39 -9.87
C LYS A 59 -2.98 -14.53 -9.65
N LYS A 60 -2.22 -14.50 -8.55
CA LYS A 60 -1.16 -15.50 -8.30
C LYS A 60 -1.72 -16.88 -8.00
N ASN A 61 -2.86 -16.96 -7.31
CA ASN A 61 -3.35 -18.21 -6.72
C ASN A 61 -4.88 -18.27 -6.56
N GLU A 62 -5.62 -17.33 -7.16
CA GLU A 62 -7.09 -17.24 -7.15
C GLU A 62 -7.74 -17.12 -5.76
N LEU A 63 -6.95 -16.96 -4.69
CA LEU A 63 -7.47 -16.76 -3.36
C LEU A 63 -8.17 -15.40 -3.27
N ARG A 64 -9.26 -15.35 -2.49
CA ARG A 64 -9.95 -14.10 -2.18
C ARG A 64 -9.09 -13.23 -1.28
N ALA A 65 -8.95 -11.96 -1.64
CA ALA A 65 -8.33 -10.93 -0.83
C ALA A 65 -9.37 -9.85 -0.52
N SER A 66 -9.33 -9.33 0.70
CA SER A 66 -10.14 -8.20 1.13
C SER A 66 -9.27 -7.26 1.94
N VAL A 67 -9.35 -5.96 1.64
CA VAL A 67 -8.64 -4.92 2.39
C VAL A 67 -9.56 -3.73 2.58
N LYS A 68 -9.63 -3.21 3.81
CA LYS A 68 -10.31 -1.95 4.11
C LYS A 68 -9.49 -0.79 3.53
N LEU A 69 -10.14 0.09 2.78
CA LEU A 69 -9.45 1.23 2.16
C LEU A 69 -9.33 2.37 3.16
N LEU A 70 -8.09 2.81 3.38
CA LEU A 70 -7.77 4.02 4.13
C LEU A 70 -8.09 5.26 3.27
N PRO A 71 -8.33 6.44 3.88
CA PRO A 71 -8.62 7.68 3.14
C PRO A 71 -7.59 8.00 2.05
N GLU A 72 -6.31 7.72 2.28
CA GLU A 72 -5.23 7.93 1.32
C GLU A 72 -5.34 7.01 0.12
N ALA A 73 -5.72 5.73 0.34
CA ALA A 73 -5.95 4.80 -0.74
C ALA A 73 -7.18 5.19 -1.57
N VAL A 74 -8.24 5.68 -0.91
CA VAL A 74 -9.44 6.21 -1.57
C VAL A 74 -9.09 7.44 -2.41
N ALA A 75 -8.35 8.40 -1.85
CA ALA A 75 -7.92 9.60 -2.57
C ALA A 75 -7.10 9.27 -3.82
N LEU A 76 -6.28 8.22 -3.78
CA LEU A 76 -5.55 7.73 -4.97
C LEU A 76 -6.50 7.13 -6.02
N ILE A 77 -7.51 6.35 -5.60
CA ILE A 77 -8.52 5.82 -6.52
C ILE A 77 -9.28 6.97 -7.19
N GLU A 78 -9.77 7.94 -6.42
CA GLU A 78 -10.50 9.10 -6.93
C GLU A 78 -9.65 9.97 -7.86
N LYS A 79 -8.38 10.19 -7.52
CA LYS A 79 -7.44 10.95 -8.36
C LYS A 79 -7.30 10.37 -9.78
N TYR A 80 -7.39 9.05 -9.90
CA TYR A 80 -7.23 8.34 -11.16
C TYR A 80 -8.57 7.90 -11.77
N HIS A 81 -9.68 8.32 -11.20
CA HIS A 81 -11.02 8.03 -11.68
C HIS A 81 -11.19 8.45 -13.15
N ASP A 82 -11.77 7.54 -13.94
CA ASP A 82 -11.97 7.71 -15.37
C ASP A 82 -13.14 6.80 -15.80
N ASP A 83 -14.25 7.37 -16.26
CA ASP A 83 -15.44 6.61 -16.65
C ASP A 83 -15.26 5.85 -17.96
N SER A 84 -14.21 6.15 -18.73
CA SER A 84 -13.87 5.39 -19.95
C SER A 84 -13.08 4.11 -19.65
N ARG A 85 -12.73 3.86 -18.38
CA ARG A 85 -11.88 2.73 -17.97
C ARG A 85 -12.46 1.97 -16.78
N ASP A 86 -12.52 0.65 -16.91
CA ASP A 86 -13.01 -0.23 -15.85
C ASP A 86 -12.06 -0.34 -14.64
N THR A 87 -10.75 -0.30 -14.90
CA THR A 87 -9.71 -0.45 -13.86
C THR A 87 -9.55 0.81 -13.02
N LEU A 88 -9.33 0.61 -11.71
CA LEU A 88 -9.17 1.72 -10.75
C LEU A 88 -8.00 2.65 -11.10
N PHE A 89 -6.94 2.12 -11.72
CA PHE A 89 -5.76 2.87 -12.13
C PHE A 89 -5.46 2.69 -13.62
N PRO A 90 -4.81 3.66 -14.27
CA PRO A 90 -4.25 3.47 -15.61
C PRO A 90 -3.21 2.34 -15.60
N MET A 91 -3.10 1.64 -16.73
CA MET A 91 -2.12 0.57 -16.87
C MET A 91 -0.70 1.15 -16.97
N ILE A 92 0.22 0.54 -16.23
CA ILE A 92 1.66 0.73 -16.41
C ILE A 92 2.28 -0.66 -16.52
N HIS A 93 3.08 -0.92 -17.56
CA HIS A 93 3.69 -2.23 -17.73
C HIS A 93 4.78 -2.46 -16.68
N TYR A 94 4.99 -3.73 -16.29
CA TYR A 94 5.90 -4.09 -15.21
C TYR A 94 7.36 -3.64 -15.44
N PRO A 95 7.94 -3.74 -16.65
CA PRO A 95 9.26 -3.18 -16.92
C PRO A 95 9.33 -1.68 -16.70
N SER A 96 8.32 -0.93 -17.15
CA SER A 96 8.22 0.52 -16.93
C SER A 96 8.09 0.86 -15.45
N MET A 97 7.20 0.16 -14.73
CA MET A 97 7.07 0.27 -13.27
C MET A 97 8.42 0.06 -12.58
N ARG A 98 9.15 -1.01 -12.92
CA ARG A 98 10.49 -1.29 -12.35
C ARG A 98 11.48 -0.15 -12.62
N ASN A 99 11.52 0.37 -13.84
CA ASN A 99 12.42 1.47 -14.19
C ASN A 99 12.05 2.76 -13.46
N HIS A 100 10.76 3.08 -13.34
CA HIS A 100 10.29 4.23 -12.59
C HIS A 100 10.60 4.09 -11.09
N MET A 101 10.49 2.91 -10.50
CA MET A 101 10.88 2.71 -9.09
C MET A 101 12.36 3.02 -8.85
N LYS A 102 13.25 2.66 -9.78
CA LYS A 102 14.67 3.04 -9.71
C LYS A 102 14.85 4.55 -9.82
N ALA A 103 14.18 5.19 -10.76
CA ALA A 103 14.24 6.64 -10.93
C ALA A 103 13.74 7.38 -9.68
N LEU A 104 12.63 6.92 -9.10
CA LEU A 104 12.07 7.48 -7.86
C LEU A 104 13.01 7.29 -6.67
N ALA A 105 13.71 6.15 -6.58
CA ALA A 105 14.73 5.96 -5.54
C ALA A 105 15.86 6.99 -5.65
N VAL A 106 16.35 7.24 -6.86
CA VAL A 106 17.37 8.27 -7.12
C VAL A 106 16.87 9.65 -6.72
N LEU A 107 15.66 10.03 -7.16
CA LEU A 107 15.08 11.33 -6.83
C LEU A 107 14.84 11.51 -5.32
N ALA A 108 14.52 10.43 -4.61
CA ALA A 108 14.29 10.42 -3.16
C ALA A 108 15.58 10.29 -2.33
N GLY A 109 16.76 10.17 -2.96
CA GLY A 109 18.02 9.91 -2.26
C GLY A 109 18.05 8.58 -1.52
N ILE A 110 17.35 7.56 -2.02
CA ILE A 110 17.32 6.19 -1.47
C ILE A 110 18.41 5.38 -2.17
N LYS A 111 19.34 4.80 -1.39
CA LYS A 111 20.48 4.03 -1.92
C LYS A 111 20.10 2.57 -2.19
N GLU A 112 19.11 2.07 -1.48
CA GLU A 112 18.62 0.71 -1.56
C GLU A 112 17.79 0.48 -2.84
N ASN A 113 17.75 -0.77 -3.29
CA ASN A 113 16.94 -1.14 -4.45
C ASN A 113 15.45 -1.03 -4.13
N LEU A 114 14.81 0.02 -4.65
CA LEU A 114 13.38 0.22 -4.52
C LEU A 114 12.63 -0.53 -5.63
N CYS A 115 11.62 -1.31 -5.23
CA CYS A 115 10.65 -1.88 -6.17
C CYS A 115 9.24 -1.82 -5.57
N TYR A 116 8.22 -2.03 -6.41
CA TYR A 116 6.82 -2.02 -5.97
C TYR A 116 6.57 -2.93 -4.76
N HIS A 117 7.23 -4.10 -4.71
CA HIS A 117 7.07 -5.06 -3.63
C HIS A 117 7.48 -4.51 -2.26
N VAL A 118 8.44 -3.57 -2.21
CA VAL A 118 8.83 -2.88 -0.97
C VAL A 118 7.66 -2.07 -0.40
N GLY A 119 6.84 -1.46 -1.25
CA GLY A 119 5.64 -0.73 -0.83
C GLY A 119 4.62 -1.68 -0.20
N ARG A 120 4.37 -2.83 -0.84
CA ARG A 120 3.52 -3.89 -0.27
C ARG A 120 4.02 -4.38 1.10
N HIS A 121 5.33 -4.52 1.29
CA HIS A 121 5.89 -4.85 2.61
C HIS A 121 5.73 -3.72 3.62
N SER A 122 5.80 -2.47 3.17
CA SER A 122 5.59 -1.30 4.02
C SER A 122 4.17 -1.28 4.58
N PHE A 123 3.14 -1.78 3.87
CA PHE A 123 1.79 -1.93 4.43
C PHE A 123 1.76 -2.81 5.67
N ALA A 124 2.46 -3.95 5.64
CA ALA A 124 2.58 -4.81 6.81
C ALA A 124 3.22 -4.05 7.98
N SER A 125 4.26 -3.25 7.73
CA SER A 125 4.88 -2.41 8.76
C SER A 125 3.99 -1.24 9.23
N LEU A 126 3.26 -0.57 8.33
CA LEU A 126 2.32 0.53 8.63
C LEU A 126 1.20 0.07 9.57
N VAL A 127 0.56 -1.05 9.22
CA VAL A 127 -0.47 -1.66 10.05
C VAL A 127 0.09 -2.08 11.41
N THR A 128 1.37 -2.48 11.49
CA THR A 128 1.99 -2.94 12.75
C THR A 128 2.57 -1.82 13.63
N LEU A 129 2.96 -0.67 13.07
CA LEU A 129 3.73 0.36 13.78
C LEU A 129 2.87 1.53 14.30
N GLU A 130 1.86 1.99 13.54
CA GLU A 130 1.37 3.36 13.72
C GLU A 130 0.21 3.56 14.71
N ALA A 131 -0.57 2.53 15.06
CA ALA A 131 -1.88 2.82 15.64
C ALA A 131 -2.03 2.60 17.16
N GLY A 132 -1.01 2.17 17.91
CA GLY A 132 -1.22 1.69 19.29
C GLY A 132 -2.27 0.56 19.37
N VAL A 133 -2.59 -0.02 18.20
CA VAL A 133 -3.57 -1.07 18.02
C VAL A 133 -2.90 -2.37 18.41
N PRO A 134 -3.50 -3.14 19.34
CA PRO A 134 -2.93 -4.42 19.77
C PRO A 134 -2.65 -5.33 18.58
N ILE A 135 -1.53 -6.06 18.64
CA ILE A 135 -1.08 -6.94 17.55
C ILE A 135 -2.11 -8.02 17.20
N GLU A 136 -2.99 -8.35 18.14
CA GLU A 136 -4.15 -9.22 18.00
C GLU A 136 -5.19 -8.62 17.04
N THR A 137 -5.44 -7.32 17.14
CA THR A 137 -6.36 -6.59 16.25
C THR A 137 -5.78 -6.52 14.84
N ILE A 138 -4.47 -6.31 14.73
CA ILE A 138 -3.74 -6.37 13.46
C ILE A 138 -3.80 -7.80 12.88
N SER A 139 -3.58 -8.82 13.71
CA SER A 139 -3.66 -10.23 13.31
C SER A 139 -5.06 -10.59 12.80
N SER A 140 -6.09 -10.03 13.43
CA SER A 140 -7.49 -10.18 13.02
C SER A 140 -7.79 -9.46 11.71
N MET A 141 -7.30 -8.22 11.55
CA MET A 141 -7.45 -7.43 10.30
C MET A 141 -6.72 -8.07 9.11
N LEU A 142 -5.64 -8.81 9.35
CA LEU A 142 -4.83 -9.48 8.33
C LEU A 142 -5.22 -10.96 8.10
N GLY A 143 -6.10 -11.54 8.93
CA GLY A 143 -6.62 -12.90 8.77
C GLY A 143 -5.60 -14.01 9.08
N HIS A 144 -4.64 -13.77 9.97
CA HIS A 144 -3.65 -14.78 10.37
C HIS A 144 -4.15 -15.65 11.53
N SER A 145 -4.09 -16.97 11.39
CA SER A 145 -4.42 -17.95 12.45
C SER A 145 -3.30 -18.17 13.46
N ASN A 146 -2.07 -17.74 13.14
CA ASN A 146 -0.91 -17.76 14.06
C ASN A 146 -0.34 -16.34 14.20
N ILE A 147 -0.30 -15.85 15.45
CA ILE A 147 0.15 -14.50 15.81
C ILE A 147 1.66 -14.30 15.64
N GLN A 148 2.47 -15.37 15.66
CA GLN A 148 3.92 -15.32 15.42
C GLN A 148 4.24 -14.82 14.02
N THR A 149 3.38 -15.12 13.04
CA THR A 149 3.48 -14.61 11.67
C THR A 149 3.35 -13.09 11.60
N THR A 150 2.62 -12.50 12.56
CA THR A 150 2.43 -11.05 12.71
C THR A 150 3.56 -10.41 13.52
N GLN A 151 4.20 -11.14 14.44
CA GLN A 151 5.30 -10.64 15.30
C GLN A 151 6.59 -10.25 14.55
N VAL A 152 6.87 -10.84 13.37
CA VAL A 152 8.04 -10.48 12.54
C VAL A 152 8.01 -9.01 12.10
N TYR A 153 6.83 -8.38 12.07
CA TYR A 153 6.64 -6.98 11.65
C TYR A 153 6.71 -5.98 12.80
N ALA A 154 6.72 -6.44 14.05
CA ALA A 154 6.72 -5.61 15.27
C ALA A 154 8.14 -5.18 15.69
N ARG A 155 9.06 -4.92 14.76
CA ARG A 155 10.38 -4.39 15.11
C ARG A 155 10.20 -3.02 15.75
N VAL A 156 10.33 -2.99 17.07
CA VAL A 156 10.23 -1.80 17.91
C VAL A 156 11.27 -0.80 17.41
N THR A 157 10.83 0.28 16.78
CA THR A 157 11.70 1.43 16.53
C THR A 157 12.03 2.05 17.89
N PRO A 158 13.30 2.41 18.17
CA PRO A 158 13.74 2.94 19.47
C PRO A 158 12.87 4.08 20.00
N LYS A 159 12.29 4.87 19.10
CA LYS A 159 11.42 6.00 19.40
C LYS A 159 10.18 5.62 20.23
N LYS A 160 9.58 4.45 19.98
CA LYS A 160 8.40 3.96 20.70
C LYS A 160 8.76 3.39 22.09
N LEU A 161 9.97 2.82 22.21
CA LEU A 161 10.55 2.38 23.48
C LEU A 161 10.73 3.55 24.45
N PHE A 162 11.19 4.71 23.96
CA PHE A 162 11.31 5.91 24.80
C PHE A 162 9.95 6.49 25.20
N GLU A 163 8.98 6.57 24.27
CA GLU A 163 7.63 7.08 24.57
C GLU A 163 6.86 6.21 25.58
N ASP A 164 7.04 4.88 25.57
CA ASP A 164 6.42 3.98 26.54
C ASP A 164 7.15 3.97 27.90
N MET A 165 8.46 4.25 27.93
CA MET A 165 9.21 4.42 29.18
C MET A 165 8.91 5.75 29.88
N ASP A 166 8.60 6.82 29.15
CA ASP A 166 8.17 8.10 29.70
C ASP A 166 6.71 8.09 30.22
N ARG A 167 5.97 7.00 29.96
CA ARG A 167 4.59 6.77 30.44
C ARG A 167 4.50 5.85 31.66
N LEU A 168 5.63 5.37 32.17
CA LEU A 168 5.77 4.63 33.43
C LEU A 168 6.15 5.59 34.57
#